data_AF-A0A1H4QWH6-F1
#
_entry.id   AF-A0A1H4QWH6-F1
#
_cell.length_a   1.000
_cell.length_b   1.000
_cell.length_c   1.000
_cell.angle_alpha   90.00
_cell.angle_beta   90.00
_cell.angle_gamma   90.00
#
_symmetry.space_group_name_H-M   'P 1'
#
loop_
_entity.id
_entity.type
_entity.pdbx_description
1 polymer ?
#
loop_
_entity_poly.entity_id
_entity_poly.type
_entity_poly.pdbx_seq_one_letter_code
_entity_poly.pdbx_strand_id
1 'polypeptide(L)'
;MIKRFRHKGLERFYSSGDTRGINAKHAGWLRILLTALDAAGRPGDLSNPGFGLHPLKGDRKGQWAVWVSGNWRLVFAFDGEDVTNLDLVDYH
;
A
#
# COMPACT_ATOMS: atom_id res chain seq x y z
N MET A 1 10.05 -5.89 -2.88
CA MET A 1 10.05 -5.95 -1.39
C MET A 1 9.68 -4.60 -0.80
N ILE A 2 8.99 -4.58 0.34
CA ILE A 2 8.70 -3.31 1.03
C ILE A 2 9.92 -2.89 1.87
N LYS A 3 10.47 -1.70 1.60
CA LYS A 3 11.64 -1.17 2.31
C LYS A 3 11.32 -0.04 3.27
N ARG A 4 10.32 0.79 2.95
CA ARG A 4 10.03 2.00 3.74
C ARG A 4 8.54 2.27 3.86
N PHE A 5 8.12 2.52 5.10
CA PHE A 5 6.78 2.95 5.45
C PHE A 5 6.79 4.42 5.88
N ARG A 6 5.86 5.20 5.35
CA ARG A 6 5.50 6.51 5.92
C ARG A 6 4.53 6.31 7.08
N HIS A 7 3.60 5.37 6.94
CA HIS A 7 2.57 5.11 7.94
C HIS A 7 3.04 4.12 9.02
N LYS A 8 3.21 4.59 10.26
CA LYS A 8 3.71 3.76 11.38
C LYS A 8 2.78 2.63 11.82
N GLY A 9 1.47 2.81 11.70
CA GLY A 9 0.50 1.72 11.92
C GLY A 9 0.65 0.56 10.94
N LEU A 10 0.82 0.84 9.64
CA LEU A 10 1.09 -0.18 8.63
C LEU A 10 2.42 -0.89 8.86
N GLU A 11 3.49 -0.16 9.19
CA GLU A 11 4.80 -0.74 9.48
C GLU A 11 4.72 -1.76 10.63
N ARG A 12 4.01 -1.37 11.70
CA ARG A 12 3.74 -2.24 12.85
C ARG A 12 2.90 -3.45 12.46
N PHE A 13 1.84 -3.24 11.69
CA PHE A 13 0.96 -4.32 11.26
C PHE A 13 1.67 -5.32 10.33
N TYR A 14 2.49 -4.82 9.40
CA TYR A 14 3.30 -5.64 8.50
C TYR A 14 4.26 -6.54 9.30
N SER A 15 5.04 -5.96 10.20
CA SER A 15 6.08 -6.65 10.97
C SER A 15 5.56 -7.64 12.02
N SER A 16 4.47 -7.31 12.72
CA SER A 16 4.04 -8.07 13.90
C SER A 16 2.59 -8.56 13.87
N GLY A 17 1.78 -8.09 12.92
CA GLY A 17 0.33 -8.33 12.91
C GLY A 17 -0.47 -7.49 13.90
N ASP A 18 0.18 -6.65 14.70
CA ASP A 18 -0.49 -5.74 15.62
C ASP A 18 -1.30 -4.68 14.84
N THR A 19 -2.60 -4.63 15.09
CA THR A 19 -3.55 -3.76 14.40
C THR A 19 -3.62 -2.35 14.97
N ARG A 20 -2.85 -2.02 16.01
CA ARG A 20 -2.81 -0.66 16.56
C ARG A 20 -2.30 0.32 15.51
N GLY A 21 -3.10 1.37 15.29
CA GLY A 21 -2.81 2.41 14.30
C GLY A 21 -3.34 2.11 12.90
N ILE A 22 -4.12 1.04 12.71
CA ILE A 22 -4.93 0.85 11.49
C ILE A 22 -6.39 0.59 11.89
N ASN A 23 -7.31 0.70 10.92
CA ASN A 23 -8.67 0.20 11.13
C ASN A 23 -8.65 -1.33 11.12
N ALA A 24 -8.93 -1.97 12.26
CA ALA A 24 -8.92 -3.42 12.40
C ALA A 24 -9.87 -4.14 11.42
N LYS A 25 -10.96 -3.48 10.98
CA LYS A 25 -11.87 -4.03 9.96
C LYS A 25 -11.19 -4.23 8.61
N HIS A 26 -10.12 -3.49 8.33
CA HIS A 26 -9.35 -3.60 7.09
C HIS A 26 -8.18 -4.59 7.20
N ALA A 27 -7.90 -5.15 8.39
CA ALA A 27 -6.67 -5.92 8.64
C ALA A 27 -6.48 -7.10 7.69
N GLY A 28 -7.53 -7.89 7.43
CA GLY A 28 -7.46 -9.04 6.52
C GLY A 28 -7.10 -8.63 5.09
N TRP A 29 -7.76 -7.61 4.55
CA TRP A 29 -7.48 -7.10 3.21
C TRP A 29 -6.12 -6.40 3.12
N LEU A 30 -5.75 -5.61 4.12
CA LEU A 30 -4.42 -5.01 4.22
C LEU A 30 -3.32 -6.06 4.23
N ARG A 31 -3.51 -7.21 4.91
CA ARG A 31 -2.53 -8.30 4.87
C ARG A 31 -2.32 -8.81 3.45
N ILE A 32 -3.38 -9.01 2.68
CA ILE A 32 -3.31 -9.46 1.29
C ILE A 32 -2.54 -8.45 0.43
N LEU A 33 -2.89 -7.17 0.52
CA LEU A 33 -2.23 -6.12 -0.25
C LEU A 33 -0.75 -5.97 0.12
N LEU A 34 -0.42 -6.01 1.42
CA LEU A 34 0.96 -5.92 1.90
C LEU A 34 1.81 -7.11 1.44
N THR A 35 1.26 -8.32 1.47
CA THR A 35 1.96 -9.51 0.93
C THR A 35 2.20 -9.37 -0.58
N ALA A 36 1.22 -8.89 -1.33
CA ALA A 36 1.37 -8.68 -2.77
C ALA A 36 2.40 -7.58 -3.08
N LEU A 37 2.37 -6.46 -2.35
CA LEU A 37 3.35 -5.38 -2.47
C LEU A 37 4.77 -5.85 -2.16
N ASP A 38 4.94 -6.72 -1.17
CA ASP A 38 6.25 -7.23 -0.80
C ASP A 38 6.86 -8.14 -1.88
N ALA A 39 6.02 -8.90 -2.59
CA ALA A 39 6.41 -9.75 -3.71
C ALA A 39 6.56 -9.00 -5.05
N ALA A 40 5.98 -7.81 -5.20
CA ALA A 40 6.02 -7.06 -6.44
C ALA A 40 7.40 -6.42 -6.69
N GLY A 41 7.88 -6.52 -7.94
CA GLY A 41 9.08 -5.83 -8.42
C GLY A 41 8.78 -4.59 -9.27
N ARG A 42 7.52 -4.43 -9.70
CA ARG A 42 7.06 -3.26 -10.47
C ARG A 42 5.54 -3.09 -10.31
N PRO A 43 4.98 -1.91 -10.66
CA PRO A 43 3.55 -1.67 -10.55
C PRO A 43 2.68 -2.70 -11.28
N GLY A 44 3.10 -3.14 -12.47
CA GLY A 44 2.35 -4.08 -13.30
C GLY A 44 2.07 -5.43 -12.63
N ASP A 45 2.87 -5.83 -11.64
CA ASP A 45 2.68 -7.09 -10.90
C ASP A 45 1.46 -7.02 -9.95
N LEU A 46 0.95 -5.81 -9.71
CA LEU A 46 -0.23 -5.54 -8.88
C LEU A 46 -1.50 -5.28 -9.71
N SER A 47 -1.49 -5.65 -11.00
CA SER A 47 -2.60 -5.39 -11.94
C SER A 47 -3.84 -6.28 -11.76
N ASN A 48 -3.96 -6.97 -10.62
CA ASN A 48 -5.18 -7.70 -10.28
C ASN A 48 -6.36 -6.71 -10.26
N PRO A 49 -7.45 -6.93 -11.03
CA PRO A 49 -8.60 -6.02 -11.08
C PRO A 49 -9.16 -5.64 -9.70
N GLY A 50 -9.13 -6.57 -8.74
CA GLY A 50 -9.59 -6.31 -7.37
C GLY A 50 -8.74 -5.34 -6.56
N PHE A 51 -7.49 -5.08 -6.97
CA PHE A 51 -6.61 -4.13 -6.28
C PHE A 51 -6.87 -2.69 -6.71
N GLY A 52 -7.52 -2.46 -7.85
CA GLY A 52 -7.80 -1.10 -8.33
C GLY A 52 -6.53 -0.26 -8.52
N LEU A 53 -5.44 -0.89 -9.00
CA LEU A 53 -4.17 -0.22 -9.23
C LEU A 53 -4.33 0.95 -10.20
N HIS A 54 -3.83 2.12 -9.82
CA HIS A 54 -3.76 3.28 -10.71
C HIS A 54 -2.57 4.20 -10.37
N PRO A 55 -1.95 4.84 -11.38
CA PRO A 55 -0.92 5.85 -11.14
C PRO A 55 -1.53 7.15 -10.62
N LEU A 56 -0.81 7.82 -9.73
CA LEU A 56 -1.17 9.16 -9.27
C LEU A 56 -0.61 10.25 -10.21
N LYS A 57 -1.25 11.41 -10.18
CA LYS A 57 -0.97 12.55 -11.08
C LYS A 57 -0.55 13.78 -10.28
N GLY A 58 -0.13 14.84 -10.99
CA GLY A 58 0.30 16.11 -10.40
C GLY A 58 1.54 15.92 -9.52
N ASP A 59 1.53 16.51 -8.33
CA ASP A 59 2.64 16.48 -7.37
C ASP A 59 2.96 15.08 -6.83
N ARG A 60 2.07 14.11 -7.07
CA ARG A 60 2.28 12.69 -6.72
C ARG A 60 2.64 11.82 -7.92
N LYS A 61 3.01 12.42 -9.06
CA LYS A 61 3.51 11.66 -10.21
C LYS A 61 4.69 10.78 -9.81
N GLY A 62 4.66 9.52 -10.26
CA GLY A 62 5.63 8.49 -9.87
C GLY A 62 5.18 7.62 -8.69
N GLN A 63 4.07 7.98 -8.04
CA GLN A 63 3.41 7.14 -7.05
C GLN A 63 2.22 6.40 -7.66
N TRP A 64 1.84 5.33 -6.98
CA TRP A 64 0.75 4.43 -7.34
C TRP A 64 -0.16 4.23 -6.14
N ALA A 65 -1.41 3.87 -6.41
CA ALA A 65 -2.36 3.55 -5.36
C ALA A 65 -3.13 2.26 -5.67
N VAL A 66 -3.43 1.51 -4.61
CA VAL A 66 -4.37 0.39 -4.62
C VAL A 66 -5.49 0.63 -3.61
N TRP A 67 -6.64 0.01 -3.85
CA TRP A 67 -7.87 0.17 -3.09
C TRP A 67 -7.85 -0.63 -1.78
N VAL A 68 -8.21 0.02 -0.66
CA VAL A 68 -8.39 -0.63 0.64
C VAL A 68 -9.87 -0.79 0.99
N SER A 69 -10.59 0.33 1.12
CA SER A 69 -12.01 0.35 1.47
C SER A 69 -12.54 1.78 1.33
N GLY A 70 -13.69 1.98 0.70
CA GLY A 70 -14.28 3.32 0.53
C GLY A 70 -13.26 4.31 -0.05
N ASN A 71 -12.93 5.35 0.72
CA ASN A 71 -11.96 6.40 0.37
C ASN A 71 -10.50 6.03 0.69
N TRP A 72 -10.25 4.94 1.40
CA TRP A 72 -8.90 4.56 1.83
C TRP A 72 -8.09 3.92 0.71
N ARG A 73 -6.85 4.36 0.55
CA ARG A 73 -5.88 3.84 -0.42
C ARG A 73 -4.55 3.51 0.26
N LEU A 74 -3.92 2.43 -0.19
CA LEU A 74 -2.48 2.29 0.01
C LEU A 74 -1.79 3.03 -1.11
N VAL A 75 -0.94 3.99 -0.74
CA VAL A 75 -0.16 4.76 -1.70
C VAL A 75 1.32 4.45 -1.51
N PHE A 76 2.03 4.26 -2.61
CA PHE A 76 3.44 3.84 -2.60
C PHE A 76 4.17 4.30 -3.86
N ALA A 77 5.49 4.23 -3.81
CA ALA A 77 6.36 4.39 -4.97
C ALA A 77 7.25 3.17 -5.12
N PHE A 78 7.90 3.06 -6.28
CA PHE A 78 9.00 2.11 -6.50
C PHE A 78 10.32 2.88 -6.57
N ASP A 79 11.35 2.30 -5.96
CA ASP A 79 12.76 2.65 -6.15
C ASP A 79 13.47 1.38 -6.65
N GLY A 80 13.71 1.30 -7.95
CA GLY A 80 14.03 0.03 -8.60
C GLY A 80 12.90 -1.00 -8.41
N GLU A 81 13.22 -2.14 -7.80
CA GLU A 81 12.27 -3.22 -7.49
C GLU A 81 11.68 -3.13 -6.08
N ASP A 82 12.06 -2.11 -5.32
CA ASP A 82 11.64 -1.96 -3.93
C ASP A 82 10.45 -1.00 -3.79
N VAL A 83 9.45 -1.44 -3.05
CA VAL A 83 8.31 -0.60 -2.64
C VAL A 83 8.77 0.33 -1.51
N THR A 84 8.59 1.62 -1.73
CA THR A 84 8.98 2.68 -0.80
C THR A 84 7.83 3.66 -0.56
N ASN A 85 8.00 4.53 0.44
CA ASN A 85 7.03 5.56 0.82
C ASN A 85 5.61 5.03 1.08
N LEU A 86 5.48 3.78 1.55
CA LEU A 86 4.19 3.14 1.71
C LEU A 86 3.35 3.82 2.80
N ASP A 87 2.15 4.25 2.44
CA ASP A 87 1.26 5.07 3.26
C ASP A 87 -0.19 4.57 3.18
N LEU A 88 -0.99 4.86 4.20
CA LEU A 88 -2.45 4.59 4.23
C LEU A 88 -3.16 5.95 4.24
N VAL A 89 -3.81 6.31 3.14
CA VAL A 89 -4.33 7.65 2.90
C VAL A 89 -5.85 7.60 2.74
N ASP A 90 -6.55 8.51 3.39
CA ASP A 90 -7.95 8.82 3.10
C ASP A 90 -7.99 9.87 1.99
N TYR A 91 -8.76 9.63 0.93
CA TYR A 91 -8.86 10.52 -0.23
C TYR A 91 -9.88 11.66 -0.04
N HIS A 92 -10.45 11.82 1.16
CA HIS A 92 -11.29 12.97 1.53
C HIS A 92 -10.51 14.07 2.23
#